data_AF-A0A367Q977-F1
#
_entry.id   AF-A0A367Q977-F1
#
_cell.length_a   1.000
_cell.length_b   1.000
_cell.length_c   1.000
_cell.angle_alpha   90.00
_cell.angle_beta   90.00
_cell.angle_gamma   90.00
#
_symmetry.space_group_name_H-M   'P 1'
#
loop_
_entity.id
_entity.type
_entity.pdbx_description
1 polymer ?
#
loop_
_entity_poly.entity_id
_entity_poly.type
_entity_poly.pdbx_seq_one_letter_code
_entity_poly.pdbx_strand_id
1 'polypeptide(L)'
;MDLIITTTIWITITTKREIMTLSTKNTLNGGAGNDSLNGGAGNDTLYGGAGNDTLSGGTGNDVLVGGAGNDILTGGAGSDRFTFNSRSEGIDTITDFNVIDDTVVVCAAGFGGGLVAGKAIAASQFIIGTAATTSSQRFIYDKNNGALFFDQDGTGAIAKIQFATLNTALTLTNTDIFVAA
;
A
#
# COMPACT_ATOMS: atom_id res chain seq x y z
N MET A 1 -25.47 27.35 -7.66
CA MET A 1 -26.50 27.44 -6.59
C MET A 1 -26.58 26.04 -6.05
N ASP A 2 -25.86 25.80 -4.97
CA ASP A 2 -25.53 24.44 -4.55
C ASP A 2 -26.68 23.89 -3.72
N LEU A 3 -27.05 22.65 -4.00
CA LEU A 3 -28.11 21.96 -3.28
C LEU A 3 -27.54 21.41 -1.97
N ILE A 4 -27.81 22.09 -0.86
CA ILE A 4 -27.51 21.59 0.48
C ILE A 4 -28.72 20.74 0.93
N ILE A 5 -28.52 19.43 1.05
CA ILE A 5 -29.56 18.48 1.47
C ILE A 5 -29.43 18.27 2.98
N THR A 6 -30.45 18.68 3.74
CA THR A 6 -30.46 18.64 5.22
C THR A 6 -31.35 17.54 5.81
N THR A 7 -32.00 16.70 4.97
CA THR A 7 -32.93 15.64 5.41
C THR A 7 -32.93 14.41 4.47
N THR A 8 -33.46 13.28 4.95
CA THR A 8 -33.54 12.00 4.23
C THR A 8 -34.34 12.11 2.92
N ILE A 9 -33.77 11.61 1.82
CA ILE A 9 -34.41 11.56 0.49
C ILE A 9 -34.97 10.16 0.22
N TRP A 10 -36.20 10.09 -0.29
CA TRP A 10 -36.84 8.87 -0.78
C TRP A 10 -36.70 8.79 -2.31
N ILE A 11 -36.09 7.72 -2.84
CA ILE A 11 -36.00 7.46 -4.29
C ILE A 11 -36.97 6.33 -4.63
N THR A 12 -37.87 6.56 -5.60
CA THR A 12 -38.78 5.54 -6.12
C THR A 12 -38.21 4.98 -7.43
N ILE A 13 -37.97 3.67 -7.49
CA ILE A 13 -37.39 3.03 -8.67
C ILE A 13 -38.45 2.15 -9.35
N THR A 14 -38.79 2.47 -10.59
CA THR A 14 -39.98 1.92 -11.25
C THR A 14 -39.71 0.68 -12.10
N THR A 15 -38.45 0.38 -12.50
CA THR A 15 -38.19 -0.74 -13.43
C THR A 15 -36.95 -1.61 -13.19
N LYS A 16 -36.14 -1.33 -12.17
CA LYS A 16 -35.10 -2.26 -11.68
C LYS A 16 -34.77 -1.88 -10.26
N ARG A 17 -35.08 -2.72 -9.27
CA ARG A 17 -34.76 -2.43 -7.87
C ARG A 17 -33.26 -2.58 -7.64
N GLU A 18 -32.49 -1.56 -8.02
CA GLU A 18 -31.14 -1.38 -7.50
C GLU A 18 -31.24 -0.37 -6.37
N ILE A 19 -31.13 -0.85 -5.12
CA ILE A 19 -30.85 0.06 -4.02
C ILE A 19 -29.50 0.71 -4.35
N MET A 20 -29.50 1.98 -4.73
CA MET A 20 -28.28 2.77 -4.86
C MET A 20 -27.78 3.01 -3.43
N THR A 21 -27.08 2.03 -2.87
CA THR A 21 -26.29 2.25 -1.68
C THR A 21 -25.16 3.20 -2.08
N LEU A 22 -25.16 4.41 -1.52
CA LEU A 22 -23.99 5.29 -1.58
C LEU A 22 -22.94 4.65 -0.67
N SER A 23 -22.30 3.59 -1.15
CA SER A 23 -21.27 2.88 -0.39
C SER A 23 -20.03 3.75 -0.44
N THR A 24 -19.78 4.47 0.66
CA THR A 24 -18.53 5.20 0.88
C THR A 24 -17.44 4.27 1.42
N LYS A 25 -17.51 3.00 1.02
CA LYS A 25 -16.60 1.94 1.40
C LYS A 25 -16.87 0.79 0.45
N ASN A 26 -15.87 0.43 -0.31
CA ASN A 26 -15.94 -0.54 -1.36
C ASN A 26 -14.82 -1.56 -1.14
N THR A 27 -15.08 -2.78 -1.58
CA THR A 27 -14.05 -3.81 -1.71
C THR A 27 -13.98 -4.16 -3.18
N LEU A 28 -12.89 -3.76 -3.81
CA LEU A 28 -12.64 -3.97 -5.24
C LEU A 28 -11.60 -5.07 -5.40
N ASN A 29 -11.81 -5.94 -6.39
CA ASN A 29 -10.89 -7.02 -6.72
C ASN A 29 -10.77 -7.11 -8.25
N GLY A 30 -9.57 -6.84 -8.78
CA GLY A 30 -9.26 -6.94 -10.21
C GLY A 30 -9.16 -8.38 -10.67
N GLY A 31 -8.45 -9.19 -9.90
CA GLY A 31 -8.37 -10.64 -10.08
C GLY A 31 -7.14 -11.00 -10.90
N ALA A 32 -7.33 -11.28 -12.19
CA ALA A 32 -6.23 -11.66 -13.06
C ALA A 32 -6.24 -10.82 -14.33
N GLY A 33 -5.06 -10.41 -14.77
CA GLY A 33 -4.89 -9.44 -15.85
C GLY A 33 -4.39 -8.11 -15.31
N ASN A 34 -4.24 -7.14 -16.21
CA ASN A 34 -3.86 -5.79 -15.81
C ASN A 34 -5.13 -4.98 -15.58
N ASP A 35 -5.42 -4.66 -14.33
CA ASP A 35 -6.66 -4.04 -13.91
C ASP A 35 -6.49 -2.55 -13.55
N SER A 36 -7.59 -1.81 -13.65
CA SER A 36 -7.67 -0.43 -13.19
C SER A 36 -8.80 -0.31 -12.17
N LEU A 37 -8.43 0.01 -10.93
CA LEU A 37 -9.32 0.02 -9.77
C LEU A 37 -9.36 1.44 -9.18
N ASN A 38 -10.56 1.94 -8.90
CA ASN A 38 -10.77 3.25 -8.30
C ASN A 38 -11.80 3.11 -7.16
N GLY A 39 -11.36 3.34 -5.92
CA GLY A 39 -12.20 3.29 -4.71
C GLY A 39 -13.18 4.45 -4.65
N GLY A 40 -12.69 5.64 -4.97
CA GLY A 40 -13.49 6.85 -5.05
C GLY A 40 -13.56 7.56 -3.71
N ALA A 41 -14.72 7.55 -3.07
CA ALA A 41 -14.93 8.25 -1.82
C ALA A 41 -15.20 7.30 -0.66
N GLY A 42 -14.57 7.59 0.46
CA GLY A 42 -14.67 6.85 1.71
C GLY A 42 -13.59 5.79 1.85
N ASN A 43 -13.74 4.86 2.80
CA ASN A 43 -12.64 3.99 3.20
C ASN A 43 -12.70 2.66 2.46
N ASP A 44 -11.93 2.54 1.40
CA ASP A 44 -11.98 1.45 0.46
C ASP A 44 -10.89 0.40 0.71
N THR A 45 -11.06 -0.76 0.08
CA THR A 45 -10.06 -1.83 0.06
C THR A 45 -9.95 -2.34 -1.37
N LEU A 46 -8.77 -2.17 -1.96
CA LEU A 46 -8.49 -2.51 -3.35
C LEU A 46 -7.48 -3.65 -3.40
N TYR A 47 -7.85 -4.71 -4.11
CA TYR A 47 -7.00 -5.85 -4.42
C TYR A 47 -6.78 -5.87 -5.94
N GLY A 48 -5.55 -5.66 -6.40
CA GLY A 48 -5.18 -5.78 -7.82
C GLY A 48 -5.28 -7.23 -8.27
N GLY A 49 -4.48 -8.09 -7.63
CA GLY A 49 -4.51 -9.53 -7.84
C GLY A 49 -3.25 -9.98 -8.57
N ALA A 50 -3.38 -10.42 -9.82
CA ALA A 50 -2.26 -10.88 -10.63
C ALA A 50 -2.22 -10.14 -11.96
N GLY A 51 -1.10 -9.52 -12.30
CA GLY A 51 -0.91 -8.66 -13.45
C GLY A 51 -0.38 -7.30 -12.99
N ASN A 52 -0.10 -6.40 -13.93
CA ASN A 52 0.37 -5.06 -13.60
C ASN A 52 -0.83 -4.13 -13.49
N ASP A 53 -1.19 -3.80 -12.27
CA ASP A 53 -2.43 -3.11 -11.95
C ASP A 53 -2.20 -1.61 -11.69
N THR A 54 -3.29 -0.84 -11.77
CA THR A 54 -3.32 0.57 -11.37
C THR A 54 -4.46 0.76 -10.37
N LEU A 55 -4.11 1.04 -9.12
CA LEU A 55 -5.04 1.21 -8.01
C LEU A 55 -5.04 2.66 -7.55
N SER A 56 -6.23 3.25 -7.41
CA SER A 56 -6.43 4.57 -6.82
C SER A 56 -7.45 4.48 -5.69
N GLY A 57 -7.04 4.79 -4.46
CA GLY A 57 -7.91 4.81 -3.28
C GLY A 57 -8.93 5.94 -3.39
N GLY A 58 -8.44 7.18 -3.46
CA GLY A 58 -9.25 8.37 -3.71
C GLY A 58 -9.30 9.26 -2.49
N THR A 59 -10.45 9.43 -1.86
CA THR A 59 -10.55 10.16 -0.59
C THR A 59 -11.00 9.21 0.50
N GLY A 60 -10.40 9.27 1.68
CA GLY A 60 -10.70 8.35 2.77
C GLY A 60 -9.45 7.61 3.19
N ASN A 61 -9.60 6.68 4.13
CA ASN A 61 -8.48 5.86 4.60
C ASN A 61 -8.56 4.51 3.92
N ASP A 62 -7.71 4.32 2.92
CA ASP A 62 -7.79 3.19 2.01
C ASP A 62 -6.76 2.10 2.33
N VAL A 63 -7.05 0.89 1.86
CA VAL A 63 -6.12 -0.24 1.89
C VAL A 63 -5.88 -0.68 0.46
N LEU A 64 -4.64 -0.59 -0.01
CA LEU A 64 -4.23 -0.97 -1.35
C LEU A 64 -3.30 -2.18 -1.27
N VAL A 65 -3.67 -3.25 -1.97
CA VAL A 65 -2.88 -4.46 -2.17
C VAL A 65 -2.73 -4.65 -3.67
N GLY A 66 -1.55 -4.37 -4.22
CA GLY A 66 -1.28 -4.58 -5.65
C GLY A 66 -1.37 -6.07 -5.99
N GLY A 67 -0.53 -6.86 -5.35
CA GLY A 67 -0.47 -8.30 -5.59
C GLY A 67 0.65 -8.63 -6.55
N ALA A 68 0.51 -9.72 -7.30
CA ALA A 68 1.57 -10.19 -8.16
C ALA A 68 1.66 -9.36 -9.45
N GLY A 69 2.77 -8.67 -9.68
CA GLY A 69 3.00 -7.80 -10.81
C GLY A 69 3.76 -6.56 -10.39
N ASN A 70 4.01 -5.65 -11.34
CA ASN A 70 4.54 -4.34 -11.03
C ASN A 70 3.39 -3.35 -11.06
N ASP A 71 2.91 -2.96 -9.88
CA ASP A 71 1.68 -2.19 -9.75
C ASP A 71 1.93 -0.69 -9.56
N ILE A 72 0.94 0.11 -9.92
CA ILE A 72 0.92 1.55 -9.66
C ILE A 72 -0.16 1.81 -8.61
N LEU A 73 0.25 2.30 -7.45
CA LEU A 73 -0.61 2.52 -6.29
C LEU A 73 -0.67 4.02 -5.98
N THR A 74 -1.88 4.56 -5.88
CA THR A 74 -2.16 5.94 -5.48
C THR A 74 -3.13 5.90 -4.32
N GLY A 75 -2.71 6.31 -3.12
CA GLY A 75 -3.58 6.33 -1.95
C GLY A 75 -4.65 7.41 -2.09
N GLY A 76 -4.21 8.63 -2.39
CA GLY A 76 -5.02 9.81 -2.50
C GLY A 76 -4.98 10.62 -1.20
N ALA A 77 -6.16 11.04 -0.74
CA ALA A 77 -6.29 11.87 0.45
C ALA A 77 -6.79 11.05 1.63
N GLY A 78 -6.02 11.02 2.72
CA GLY A 78 -6.38 10.34 3.95
C GLY A 78 -5.18 9.55 4.45
N SER A 79 -5.41 8.67 5.42
CA SER A 79 -4.37 7.81 5.97
C SER A 79 -4.41 6.43 5.34
N ASP A 80 -3.57 6.20 4.35
CA ASP A 80 -3.63 5.02 3.51
C ASP A 80 -2.65 3.92 3.94
N ARG A 81 -3.01 2.68 3.62
CA ARG A 81 -2.21 1.49 3.88
C ARG A 81 -1.86 0.79 2.59
N PHE A 82 -0.58 0.78 2.26
CA PHE A 82 -0.04 0.02 1.14
C PHE A 82 0.51 -1.30 1.67
N THR A 83 -0.15 -2.41 1.32
CA THR A 83 0.11 -3.71 1.92
C THR A 83 0.81 -4.65 0.96
N PHE A 84 1.97 -5.18 1.38
CA PHE A 84 2.78 -6.15 0.66
C PHE A 84 2.75 -7.49 1.42
N ASN A 85 2.19 -8.54 0.81
CA ASN A 85 2.08 -9.83 1.49
C ASN A 85 3.34 -10.69 1.36
N SER A 86 4.26 -10.30 0.47
CA SER A 86 5.48 -11.01 0.12
C SER A 86 6.49 -10.07 -0.53
N ARG A 87 7.76 -10.46 -0.51
CA ARG A 87 8.85 -9.76 -1.20
C ARG A 87 8.94 -10.10 -2.69
N SER A 88 8.10 -11.00 -3.18
CA SER A 88 8.16 -11.55 -4.55
C SER A 88 6.88 -11.31 -5.34
N GLU A 89 6.13 -10.28 -4.96
CA GLU A 89 4.89 -9.88 -5.64
C GLU A 89 5.24 -9.06 -6.87
N GLY A 90 6.26 -8.22 -6.78
CA GLY A 90 6.91 -7.54 -7.89
C GLY A 90 7.53 -6.25 -7.38
N ILE A 91 7.69 -5.27 -8.26
CA ILE A 91 8.20 -3.95 -7.88
C ILE A 91 7.11 -2.92 -8.13
N ASP A 92 6.45 -2.52 -7.05
CA ASP A 92 5.36 -1.56 -7.13
C ASP A 92 5.87 -0.12 -7.09
N THR A 93 5.03 0.79 -7.54
CA THR A 93 5.26 2.24 -7.47
C THR A 93 4.12 2.90 -6.72
N ILE A 94 4.43 3.49 -5.56
CA ILE A 94 3.50 4.31 -4.79
C ILE A 94 3.74 5.76 -5.18
N THR A 95 2.72 6.37 -5.78
CA THR A 95 2.85 7.63 -6.53
C THR A 95 2.69 8.90 -5.69
N ASP A 96 2.15 8.79 -4.48
CA ASP A 96 1.75 9.94 -3.66
C ASP A 96 2.06 9.77 -2.16
N PHE A 97 2.89 8.79 -1.79
CA PHE A 97 3.17 8.46 -0.39
C PHE A 97 3.52 9.70 0.46
N ASN A 98 2.73 9.91 1.52
CA ASN A 98 2.87 10.98 2.49
C ASN A 98 3.28 10.42 3.85
N VAL A 99 4.48 10.78 4.31
CA VAL A 99 5.04 10.29 5.60
C VAL A 99 4.24 10.68 6.85
N ILE A 100 3.29 11.62 6.73
CA ILE A 100 2.46 12.05 7.86
C ILE A 100 1.21 11.17 7.99
N ASP A 101 0.63 10.76 6.86
CA ASP A 101 -0.69 10.14 6.83
C ASP A 101 -0.63 8.66 6.44
N ASP A 102 0.32 8.27 5.59
CA ASP A 102 0.37 6.95 4.97
C ASP A 102 1.31 5.99 5.67
N THR A 103 1.05 4.70 5.48
CA THR A 103 1.88 3.63 6.03
C THR A 103 2.10 2.53 5.03
N VAL A 104 3.28 1.91 5.10
CA VAL A 104 3.57 0.65 4.41
C VAL A 104 3.34 -0.49 5.40
N VAL A 105 2.61 -1.51 4.98
CA VAL A 105 2.33 -2.70 5.77
C VAL A 105 2.96 -3.90 5.08
N VAL A 106 3.72 -4.70 5.81
CA VAL A 106 4.38 -5.91 5.30
C VAL A 106 3.93 -7.14 6.06
N CYS A 107 3.67 -8.24 5.37
CA CYS A 107 3.34 -9.51 6.02
C CYS A 107 4.59 -10.20 6.58
N ALA A 108 4.58 -10.56 7.87
CA ALA A 108 5.70 -11.24 8.49
C ALA A 108 6.11 -12.51 7.72
N ALA A 109 5.14 -13.34 7.33
CA ALA A 109 5.39 -14.61 6.66
C ALA A 109 6.06 -14.43 5.28
N GLY A 110 5.60 -13.46 4.49
CA GLY A 110 6.16 -13.18 3.16
C GLY A 110 7.58 -12.61 3.17
N PHE A 111 7.98 -12.01 4.29
CA PHE A 111 9.30 -11.44 4.51
C PHE A 111 10.19 -12.30 5.43
N GLY A 112 9.92 -13.62 5.50
CA GLY A 112 10.82 -14.59 6.15
C GLY A 112 10.50 -14.92 7.61
N GLY A 113 9.37 -14.44 8.14
CA GLY A 113 8.78 -14.87 9.42
C GLY A 113 9.45 -14.34 10.68
N GLY A 114 10.63 -13.72 10.58
CA GLY A 114 11.36 -13.15 11.73
C GLY A 114 10.81 -11.81 12.25
N LEU A 115 9.74 -11.30 11.64
CA LEU A 115 9.13 -10.01 11.98
C LEU A 115 8.05 -10.19 13.05
N VAL A 116 7.93 -9.22 13.96
CA VAL A 116 6.93 -9.24 15.02
C VAL A 116 5.64 -8.57 14.53
N ALA A 117 4.58 -9.37 14.37
CA ALA A 117 3.23 -8.94 14.04
C ALA A 117 2.72 -7.77 14.90
N GLY A 118 2.00 -6.84 14.26
CA GLY A 118 1.28 -5.75 14.93
C GLY A 118 2.18 -4.63 15.49
N LYS A 119 3.43 -4.56 15.03
CA LYS A 119 4.40 -3.53 15.45
C LYS A 119 5.03 -2.87 14.23
N ALA A 120 5.46 -1.62 14.42
CA ALA A 120 6.43 -1.00 13.54
C ALA A 120 7.70 -1.86 13.49
N ILE A 121 8.42 -1.82 12.36
CA ILE A 121 9.70 -2.52 12.27
C ILE A 121 10.68 -1.95 13.31
N ALA A 122 11.51 -2.82 13.90
CA ALA A 122 12.48 -2.37 14.89
C ALA A 122 13.49 -1.42 14.23
N ALA A 123 13.97 -0.41 14.96
CA ALA A 123 14.99 0.51 14.45
C ALA A 123 16.28 -0.23 14.03
N SER A 124 16.58 -1.39 14.64
CA SER A 124 17.68 -2.27 14.24
C SER A 124 17.47 -3.00 12.92
N GLN A 125 16.25 -3.00 12.39
CA GLN A 125 15.83 -3.68 11.16
C GLN A 125 15.44 -2.69 10.05
N PHE A 126 15.59 -1.38 10.28
CA PHE A 126 15.35 -0.33 9.28
C PHE A 126 16.60 0.50 9.05
N ILE A 127 17.00 0.64 7.79
CA ILE A 127 18.18 1.41 7.39
C ILE A 127 17.79 2.43 6.33
N ILE A 128 18.29 3.65 6.47
CA ILE A 128 18.18 4.70 5.45
C ILE A 128 19.50 4.80 4.69
N GLY A 129 19.45 4.65 3.37
CA GLY A 129 20.62 4.68 2.48
C GLY A 129 21.18 3.29 2.14
N THR A 130 22.31 3.26 1.43
CA THR A 130 22.79 2.07 0.71
C THR A 130 23.89 1.28 1.41
N ALA A 131 24.38 1.71 2.57
CA ALA A 131 25.48 1.07 3.28
C ALA A 131 24.96 0.16 4.39
N ALA A 132 24.81 -1.12 4.08
CA ALA A 132 24.49 -2.14 5.06
C ALA A 132 25.70 -3.04 5.35
N THR A 133 25.98 -3.30 6.62
CA THR A 133 27.29 -3.80 7.08
C THR A 133 27.23 -5.08 7.94
N THR A 134 26.05 -5.69 8.14
CA THR A 134 25.87 -6.79 9.12
C THR A 134 24.96 -7.91 8.61
N SER A 135 25.22 -9.19 8.89
CA SER A 135 24.48 -10.39 8.42
C SER A 135 23.00 -10.55 8.87
N SER A 136 22.29 -9.48 9.23
CA SER A 136 20.89 -9.50 9.68
C SER A 136 19.90 -9.03 8.61
N GLN A 137 18.70 -9.63 8.60
CA GLN A 137 17.56 -9.18 7.79
C GLN A 137 17.13 -7.75 8.12
N ARG A 138 16.80 -6.98 7.09
CA ARG A 138 16.49 -5.54 7.21
C ARG A 138 15.69 -5.01 6.03
N PHE A 139 14.98 -3.92 6.30
CA PHE A 139 14.41 -3.03 5.30
C PHE A 139 15.36 -1.86 5.04
N ILE A 140 15.53 -1.52 3.77
CA ILE A 140 16.42 -0.45 3.32
C ILE A 140 15.60 0.53 2.49
N TYR A 141 15.66 1.82 2.83
CA TYR A 141 15.09 2.89 2.03
C TYR A 141 16.18 3.73 1.37
N ASP A 142 16.23 3.75 0.04
CA ASP A 142 17.13 4.62 -0.74
C ASP A 142 16.45 5.96 -1.04
N LYS A 143 16.76 6.96 -0.22
CA LYS A 143 16.21 8.31 -0.33
C LYS A 143 16.45 9.01 -1.68
N ASN A 144 17.44 8.56 -2.46
CA ASN A 144 17.77 9.22 -3.73
C ASN A 144 16.76 8.88 -4.83
N ASN A 145 16.17 7.69 -4.78
CA ASN A 145 15.26 7.19 -5.81
C ASN A 145 13.93 6.65 -5.23
N GLY A 146 13.73 6.70 -3.92
CA GLY A 146 12.50 6.26 -3.27
C GLY A 146 12.38 4.73 -3.11
N ALA A 147 13.41 3.96 -3.48
CA ALA A 147 13.30 2.51 -3.52
C ALA A 147 13.34 1.88 -2.12
N LEU A 148 12.42 0.94 -1.88
CA LEU A 148 12.37 0.08 -0.71
C LEU A 148 12.88 -1.31 -1.07
N PHE A 149 13.86 -1.78 -0.30
CA PHE A 149 14.44 -3.11 -0.44
C PHE A 149 14.29 -3.92 0.83
N PHE A 150 14.18 -5.24 0.66
CA PHE A 150 14.38 -6.21 1.71
C PHE A 150 15.70 -6.95 1.49
N ASP A 151 16.59 -6.91 2.47
CA ASP A 151 17.86 -7.63 2.45
C ASP A 151 17.70 -8.94 3.24
N GLN A 152 17.68 -10.06 2.54
CA GLN A 152 17.25 -11.35 3.09
C GLN A 152 18.35 -12.08 3.87
N ASP A 153 19.60 -11.95 3.46
CA ASP A 153 20.74 -12.66 4.06
C ASP A 153 21.59 -11.77 4.97
N GLY A 154 21.31 -10.45 4.94
CA GLY A 154 22.03 -9.44 5.68
C GLY A 154 23.47 -9.24 5.23
N THR A 155 24.01 -9.99 4.27
CA THR A 155 25.43 -9.88 3.91
C THR A 155 25.76 -8.63 3.08
N GLY A 156 24.74 -7.87 2.68
CA GLY A 156 24.89 -6.62 1.95
C GLY A 156 25.15 -6.83 0.45
N ALA A 157 24.79 -5.82 -0.34
CA ALA A 157 24.95 -5.62 -1.79
C ALA A 157 24.40 -6.70 -2.77
N ILE A 158 24.45 -7.99 -2.48
CA ILE A 158 24.16 -9.07 -3.46
C ILE A 158 22.76 -9.69 -3.35
N ALA A 159 22.06 -9.58 -2.20
CA ALA A 159 20.75 -10.21 -2.00
C ALA A 159 19.68 -9.26 -1.43
N LYS A 160 19.58 -8.07 -2.01
CA LYS A 160 18.45 -7.17 -1.75
C LYS A 160 17.40 -7.33 -2.84
N ILE A 161 16.15 -7.51 -2.44
CA ILE A 161 15.00 -7.56 -3.34
C ILE A 161 14.25 -6.25 -3.18
N GLN A 162 14.13 -5.49 -4.28
CA GLN A 162 13.24 -4.35 -4.30
C GLN A 162 11.81 -4.85 -4.37
N PHE A 163 10.92 -4.25 -3.57
CA PHE A 163 9.50 -4.59 -3.60
C PHE A 163 8.60 -3.37 -3.85
N ALA A 164 9.13 -2.16 -3.60
CA ALA A 164 8.38 -0.93 -3.85
C ALA A 164 9.31 0.23 -4.20
N THR A 165 8.73 1.24 -4.84
CA THR A 165 9.29 2.56 -5.06
C THR A 165 8.28 3.57 -4.53
N LEU A 166 8.72 4.48 -3.68
CA LEU A 166 7.94 5.59 -3.16
C LEU A 166 8.34 6.88 -3.88
N ASN A 167 7.67 7.97 -3.52
CA ASN A 167 8.10 9.32 -3.88
C ASN A 167 9.55 9.58 -3.42
N THR A 168 10.30 10.35 -4.21
CA THR A 168 11.71 10.64 -3.91
C THR A 168 11.86 11.67 -2.79
N ALA A 169 13.00 11.65 -2.08
CA ALA A 169 13.37 12.59 -1.02
C ALA A 169 12.53 12.57 0.28
N LEU A 170 11.75 11.51 0.53
CA LEU A 170 11.04 11.35 1.82
C LEU A 170 12.01 11.16 3.00
N THR A 171 11.59 11.59 4.19
CA THR A 171 12.30 11.33 5.46
C THR A 171 11.56 10.23 6.22
N LEU A 172 11.73 8.98 5.78
CA LEU A 172 11.12 7.83 6.44
C LEU A 172 11.83 7.46 7.74
N THR A 173 11.06 6.89 8.65
CA THR A 173 11.48 6.33 9.92
C THR A 173 11.01 4.88 10.03
N ASN A 174 11.49 4.19 11.05
CA ASN A 174 11.07 2.81 11.29
C ASN A 174 9.60 2.71 11.74
N THR A 175 8.91 3.82 12.01
CA THR A 175 7.48 3.84 12.35
C THR A 175 6.57 3.95 11.13
N ASP A 176 7.10 4.18 9.93
CA ASP A 176 6.28 4.33 8.72
C ASP A 176 6.01 2.97 8.05
N ILE A 177 6.70 1.92 8.52
CA ILE A 177 6.57 0.55 8.05
C ILE A 177 6.12 -0.35 9.21
N PHE A 178 4.98 -1.01 9.04
CA PHE A 178 4.36 -1.90 10.02
C PHE A 178 4.32 -3.33 9.55
N VAL A 179 4.39 -4.26 10.51
CA VAL A 179 4.23 -5.68 10.26
C VAL A 179 2.77 -6.06 10.48
N ALA A 180 2.13 -6.64 9.47
CA ALA A 180 0.78 -7.17 9.59
C ALA A 180 0.72 -8.30 10.63
N ALA A 181 -0.44 -8.43 11.27
CA ALA A 181 -0.69 -9.46 12.29
C ALA A 181 -0.98 -10.84 11.68
#